data_AF-A0A923XB31-F1
#
_entry.id   AF-A0A923XB31-F1
#
_cell.length_a   1.000
_cell.length_b   1.000
_cell.length_c   1.000
_cell.angle_alpha   90.00
_cell.angle_beta   90.00
_cell.angle_gamma   90.00
#
_symmetry.space_group_name_H-M   'P 1'
#
loop_
_entity.id
_entity.type
_entity.pdbx_description
1 polymer ?
#
loop_
_entity_poly.entity_id
_entity_poly.type
_entity_poly.pdbx_seq_one_letter_code
_entity_poly.pdbx_strand_id
1 'polypeptide(L)'
;MKLNGLRLLKIILFLGMAFGCSKNVFKDSAATDSDQSLLVDAKQAVNAFDYQTAIDIITLKMTATGQAQVSTKDVLASAYAGKCGLNFVLYLNSLSHATSGTAFKLMMTPFVGIAADPASCLQSLTTLQAIGTTAQRTSNENAFAAVVGMSLMGSEVRTSVDITPTNGNGTVEGNVCAMTDNQIDFVILGLGNMIQNFSYLTVGQLGSSSQVSINDLITICTSIPGVTSCSITDPTAITAPLRVAIRNLLNTVEYGVGPIVTNGQAAQIATACP
;
A
#
# COMPACT_ATOMS: atom_id res chain seq x y z
N MET A 1 62.44 -23.54 39.76
CA MET A 1 61.16 -23.81 39.08
C MET A 1 60.65 -22.49 38.49
N LYS A 2 61.05 -22.16 37.25
CA LYS A 2 60.68 -20.89 36.58
C LYS A 2 59.31 -21.09 35.92
N LEU A 3 58.26 -20.60 36.55
CA LEU A 3 56.92 -20.64 35.96
C LEU A 3 56.80 -19.58 34.86
N ASN A 4 56.36 -20.04 33.70
CA ASN A 4 56.26 -19.31 32.44
C ASN A 4 55.25 -18.15 32.49
N GLY A 5 55.67 -16.95 32.89
CA GLY A 5 54.83 -15.74 32.89
C GLY A 5 54.24 -15.38 31.53
N LEU A 6 54.91 -15.76 30.44
CA LEU A 6 54.43 -15.53 29.07
C LEU A 6 53.25 -16.42 28.66
N ARG A 7 53.01 -17.54 29.37
CA ARG A 7 51.85 -18.43 29.11
C ARG A 7 50.60 -17.96 29.84
N LEU A 8 50.73 -17.32 31.01
CA LEU A 8 49.59 -16.75 31.74
C LEU A 8 48.98 -15.54 31.01
N LEU A 9 49.81 -14.67 30.42
CA LEU A 9 49.34 -13.47 29.70
C LEU A 9 48.52 -13.83 28.45
N LYS A 10 48.89 -14.91 27.74
CA LYS A 10 48.14 -15.40 26.56
C LYS A 10 46.78 -15.99 26.93
N ILE A 11 46.65 -16.61 28.11
CA ILE A 11 45.38 -17.16 28.58
C ILE A 11 44.43 -16.04 29.00
N ILE A 12 44.92 -14.98 29.63
CA ILE A 12 44.09 -13.82 30.03
C ILE A 12 43.57 -13.04 28.80
N LEU A 13 44.38 -12.89 27.75
CA LEU A 13 43.97 -12.21 26.51
C LEU A 13 42.94 -13.01 25.70
N PHE A 14 42.97 -14.35 25.76
CA PHE A 14 41.98 -15.21 25.10
C PHE A 14 40.68 -15.35 25.91
N LEU A 15 40.75 -15.31 27.25
CA LEU A 15 39.56 -15.36 28.11
C LEU A 15 38.70 -14.09 27.99
N GLY A 16 39.30 -12.92 27.73
CA GLY A 16 38.57 -11.67 27.50
C GLY A 16 37.70 -11.66 26.24
N MET A 17 38.04 -12.46 25.23
CA MET A 17 37.26 -12.56 23.98
C MET A 17 36.11 -13.59 24.06
N ALA A 18 36.15 -14.52 25.02
CA ALA A 18 35.12 -15.56 25.17
C ALA A 18 33.91 -15.14 26.03
N PHE A 19 34.04 -14.08 26.84
CA PHE A 19 32.93 -13.55 27.67
C PHE A 19 32.18 -12.37 27.03
N GLY A 20 32.48 -12.00 25.78
CA GLY A 20 31.88 -10.85 25.10
C GLY A 20 30.51 -11.09 24.45
N CYS A 21 29.98 -12.32 24.44
CA CYS A 21 28.81 -12.67 23.62
C CYS A 21 27.43 -12.43 24.25
N SER A 22 27.31 -11.67 25.35
CA SER A 22 25.98 -11.36 25.94
C SER A 22 25.67 -9.88 26.05
N LYS A 23 26.66 -8.98 26.02
CA LYS A 23 26.44 -7.53 25.98
C LYS A 23 27.53 -6.86 25.15
N ASN A 24 27.14 -6.37 23.99
CA ASN A 24 27.99 -5.51 23.15
C ASN A 24 28.33 -4.26 23.96
N VAL A 25 29.59 -4.08 24.38
CA VAL A 25 30.04 -2.98 25.26
C VAL A 25 29.81 -1.60 24.63
N PHE A 26 29.55 -1.55 23.32
CA PHE A 26 29.24 -0.33 22.59
C PHE A 26 27.74 0.03 22.61
N LYS A 27 26.84 -0.80 23.16
CA LYS A 27 25.40 -0.46 23.24
C LYS A 27 25.14 0.76 24.12
N ASP A 28 25.90 0.92 25.22
CA ASP A 28 25.75 2.05 26.13
C ASP A 28 26.45 3.33 25.61
N SER A 29 27.28 3.20 24.56
CA SER A 29 28.00 4.31 23.92
C SER A 29 27.44 4.70 22.56
N ALA A 30 26.45 3.97 22.03
CA ALA A 30 25.80 4.28 20.76
C ALA A 30 24.65 5.27 21.02
N ALA A 31 24.58 6.36 20.25
CA ALA A 31 23.49 7.33 20.32
C ALA A 31 22.19 6.69 19.80
N THR A 32 21.39 6.14 20.72
CA THR A 32 20.13 5.46 20.44
C THR A 32 19.00 6.40 20.03
N ASP A 33 19.18 7.70 20.24
CA ASP A 33 18.24 8.78 19.96
C ASP A 33 18.51 9.52 18.63
N SER A 34 19.58 9.15 17.91
CA SER A 34 19.85 9.70 16.59
C SER A 34 18.77 9.26 15.58
N ASP A 35 18.44 10.13 14.62
CA ASP A 35 17.49 9.81 13.54
C ASP A 35 17.84 8.50 12.81
N GLN A 36 19.14 8.21 12.65
CA GLN A 36 19.59 6.97 12.02
C GLN A 36 19.31 5.73 12.89
N SER A 37 19.47 5.83 14.22
CA SER A 37 19.12 4.76 15.14
C SER A 37 17.61 4.54 15.16
N LEU A 38 16.84 5.62 15.25
CA LEU A 38 15.37 5.58 15.21
C LEU A 38 14.85 4.96 13.91
N LEU A 39 15.48 5.24 12.76
CA LEU A 39 15.11 4.61 11.49
C LEU A 39 15.37 3.10 11.49
N VAL A 40 16.43 2.63 12.15
CA VAL A 40 16.69 1.19 12.31
C VAL A 40 15.62 0.54 13.18
N ASP A 41 15.24 1.18 14.29
CA ASP A 41 14.19 0.70 15.19
C ASP A 41 12.81 0.67 14.47
N ALA A 42 12.49 1.71 13.69
CA ALA A 42 11.27 1.74 12.89
C ALA A 42 11.24 0.59 11.86
N LYS A 43 12.35 0.30 11.18
CA LYS A 43 12.46 -0.86 10.27
C LYS A 43 12.26 -2.19 10.99
N GLN A 44 12.81 -2.33 12.20
CA GLN A 44 12.58 -3.53 13.01
C GLN A 44 11.11 -3.70 13.38
N ALA A 45 10.43 -2.60 13.75
CA ALA A 45 9.00 -2.61 14.03
C ALA A 45 8.17 -2.99 12.80
N VAL A 46 8.47 -2.45 11.60
CA VAL A 46 7.82 -2.89 10.35
C VAL A 46 8.02 -4.38 10.10
N ASN A 47 9.24 -4.89 10.27
CA ASN A 47 9.55 -6.31 10.09
C ASN A 47 8.86 -7.21 11.13
N ALA A 48 8.55 -6.68 12.30
CA ALA A 48 7.78 -7.34 13.35
C ALA A 48 6.26 -7.21 13.17
N PHE A 49 5.79 -6.62 12.06
CA PHE A 49 4.39 -6.30 11.79
C PHE A 49 3.77 -5.31 12.82
N ASP A 50 4.60 -4.63 13.61
CA ASP A 50 4.19 -3.59 14.56
C ASP A 50 4.23 -2.22 13.88
N TYR A 51 3.28 -2.03 12.97
CA TYR A 51 3.23 -0.85 12.11
C TYR A 51 2.97 0.45 12.88
N GLN A 52 2.19 0.40 13.97
CA GLN A 52 1.93 1.60 14.77
C GLN A 52 3.19 2.06 15.49
N THR A 53 3.97 1.14 16.08
CA THR A 53 5.25 1.51 16.69
C THR A 53 6.21 2.12 15.67
N ALA A 54 6.27 1.59 14.44
CA ALA A 54 7.09 2.18 13.38
C ALA A 54 6.65 3.62 13.03
N ILE A 55 5.34 3.84 12.89
CA ILE A 55 4.75 5.17 12.64
C ILE A 55 5.08 6.13 13.78
N ASP A 56 4.92 5.71 15.04
CA ASP A 56 5.16 6.54 16.21
C ASP A 56 6.64 6.91 16.35
N ILE A 57 7.56 5.98 16.07
CA ILE A 57 9.01 6.28 16.05
C ILE A 57 9.30 7.38 15.03
N ILE A 58 8.81 7.25 13.80
CA ILE A 58 9.11 8.22 12.74
C ILE A 58 8.45 9.56 12.99
N THR A 59 7.16 9.57 13.32
CA THR A 59 6.36 10.81 13.37
C THR A 59 6.52 11.58 14.68
N LEU A 60 6.84 10.91 15.79
CA LEU A 60 6.89 11.54 17.11
C LEU A 60 8.31 11.68 17.67
N LYS A 61 9.26 10.83 17.26
CA LYS A 61 10.61 10.80 17.87
C LYS A 61 11.70 11.36 16.95
N MET A 62 11.58 11.18 15.63
CA MET A 62 12.58 11.70 14.69
C MET A 62 12.44 13.21 14.50
N THR A 63 13.56 13.87 14.22
CA THR A 63 13.57 15.29 13.87
C THR A 63 12.89 15.55 12.53
N ALA A 64 12.47 16.79 12.26
CA ALA A 64 11.90 17.17 10.96
C ALA A 64 12.87 16.88 9.79
N THR A 65 14.18 17.06 10.01
CA THR A 65 15.21 16.75 9.01
C THR A 65 15.32 15.24 8.76
N GLY A 66 15.21 14.42 9.80
CA GLY A 66 15.16 12.97 9.70
C GLY A 66 13.91 12.46 8.97
N GLN A 67 12.74 13.02 9.31
CA GLN A 67 11.47 12.70 8.66
C GLN A 67 11.45 13.09 7.17
N ALA A 68 12.16 14.15 6.79
CA ALA A 68 12.23 14.61 5.41
C ALA A 68 13.06 13.69 4.49
N GLN A 69 13.93 12.82 5.05
CA GLN A 69 14.76 11.91 4.27
C GLN A 69 13.90 10.91 3.48
N VAL A 70 14.30 10.63 2.24
CA VAL A 70 13.59 9.67 1.36
C VAL A 70 13.51 8.29 2.01
N SER A 71 14.62 7.80 2.57
CA SER A 71 14.66 6.49 3.24
C SER A 71 13.73 6.39 4.46
N THR A 72 13.47 7.50 5.15
CA THR A 72 12.50 7.55 6.25
C THR A 72 11.08 7.52 5.70
N LYS A 73 10.80 8.27 4.63
CA LYS A 73 9.49 8.25 3.95
C LYS A 73 9.16 6.89 3.37
N ASP A 74 10.13 6.16 2.82
CA ASP A 74 9.92 4.79 2.32
C ASP A 74 9.46 3.85 3.44
N VAL A 75 10.11 3.92 4.61
CA VAL A 75 9.74 3.09 5.78
C VAL A 75 8.40 3.52 6.34
N LEU A 76 8.12 4.82 6.40
CA LEU A 76 6.84 5.34 6.89
C LEU A 76 5.69 4.94 5.95
N ALA A 77 5.87 5.05 4.64
CA ALA A 77 4.91 4.60 3.65
C ALA A 77 4.66 3.09 3.76
N SER A 78 5.72 2.30 3.95
CA SER A 78 5.62 0.86 4.19
C SER A 78 4.85 0.53 5.46
N ALA A 79 5.10 1.26 6.56
CA ALA A 79 4.37 1.09 7.81
C ALA A 79 2.87 1.42 7.65
N TYR A 80 2.53 2.52 7.01
CA TYR A 80 1.13 2.87 6.72
C TYR A 80 0.44 1.84 5.81
N ALA A 81 1.14 1.33 4.79
CA ALA A 81 0.59 0.29 3.92
C ALA A 81 0.35 -1.02 4.70
N GLY A 82 1.30 -1.43 5.54
CA GLY A 82 1.13 -2.57 6.42
C GLY A 82 -0.06 -2.40 7.38
N LYS A 83 -0.20 -1.22 7.98
CA LYS A 83 -1.34 -0.87 8.85
C LYS A 83 -2.68 -0.91 8.12
N CYS A 84 -2.70 -0.59 6.83
CA CYS A 84 -3.88 -0.75 5.98
C CYS A 84 -4.29 -2.22 5.77
N GLY A 85 -3.46 -3.18 6.16
CA GLY A 85 -3.67 -4.61 5.93
C GLY A 85 -2.91 -5.15 4.71
N LEU A 86 -2.08 -4.33 4.03
CA LEU A 86 -1.26 -4.80 2.93
C LEU A 86 -0.12 -5.68 3.45
N ASN A 87 -0.23 -6.98 3.18
CA ASN A 87 0.91 -7.88 3.16
C ASN A 87 1.31 -8.13 1.70
N PHE A 88 2.42 -7.52 1.26
CA PHE A 88 2.83 -7.53 -0.15
C PHE A 88 2.93 -8.95 -0.74
N VAL A 89 3.49 -9.91 0.01
CA VAL A 89 3.64 -11.29 -0.45
C VAL A 89 2.29 -11.96 -0.60
N LEU A 90 1.40 -11.82 0.38
CA LEU A 90 0.04 -12.38 0.31
C LEU A 90 -0.76 -11.72 -0.81
N TYR A 91 -0.65 -10.40 -0.96
CA TYR A 91 -1.35 -9.64 -1.98
C TYR A 91 -0.97 -10.09 -3.39
N LEU A 92 0.33 -10.18 -3.68
CA LEU A 92 0.81 -10.70 -4.97
C LEU A 92 0.44 -12.16 -5.20
N ASN A 93 0.49 -13.00 -4.15
CA ASN A 93 0.06 -14.39 -4.26
C ASN A 93 -1.44 -14.50 -4.57
N SER A 94 -2.28 -13.69 -3.93
CA SER A 94 -3.71 -13.65 -4.22
C SER A 94 -3.98 -13.19 -5.65
N LEU A 95 -3.27 -12.17 -6.14
CA LEU A 95 -3.40 -11.71 -7.53
C LEU A 95 -2.89 -12.73 -8.54
N SER A 96 -1.85 -13.50 -8.25
CA SER A 96 -1.32 -14.51 -9.19
C SER A 96 -2.21 -15.75 -9.31
N HIS A 97 -3.03 -16.04 -8.29
CA HIS A 97 -3.98 -17.16 -8.29
C HIS A 97 -5.40 -16.74 -8.70
N ALA A 98 -5.64 -15.45 -8.84
CA ALA A 98 -6.88 -14.89 -9.36
C ALA A 98 -7.02 -15.20 -10.86
N THR A 99 -7.64 -16.34 -11.19
CA THR A 99 -7.86 -16.77 -12.58
C THR A 99 -9.22 -16.37 -13.13
N SER A 100 -10.11 -15.85 -12.28
CA SER A 100 -11.47 -15.43 -12.64
C SER A 100 -11.96 -14.34 -11.70
N GLY A 101 -12.86 -13.50 -12.18
CA GLY A 101 -13.38 -12.34 -11.45
C GLY A 101 -13.02 -11.03 -12.11
N THR A 102 -13.68 -9.97 -11.65
CA THR A 102 -13.50 -8.62 -12.17
C THR A 102 -12.32 -7.91 -11.51
N ALA A 103 -11.80 -6.86 -12.13
CA ALA A 103 -10.66 -6.11 -11.59
C ALA A 103 -10.87 -5.69 -10.12
N PHE A 104 -12.02 -5.10 -9.79
CA PHE A 104 -12.30 -4.68 -8.41
C PHE A 104 -12.45 -5.86 -7.46
N LYS A 105 -13.05 -6.97 -7.89
CA LYS A 105 -13.15 -8.19 -7.06
C LYS A 105 -11.79 -8.81 -6.77
N LEU A 106 -10.89 -8.80 -7.76
CA LEU A 106 -9.53 -9.30 -7.60
C LEU A 106 -8.73 -8.47 -6.60
N MET A 107 -8.88 -7.14 -6.62
CA MET A 107 -8.22 -6.25 -5.66
C MET A 107 -8.81 -6.35 -4.25
N MET A 108 -10.10 -6.66 -4.13
CA MET A 108 -10.80 -6.85 -2.85
C MET A 108 -10.39 -8.15 -2.13
N THR A 109 -10.19 -9.23 -2.89
CA THR A 109 -9.97 -10.60 -2.37
C THR A 109 -8.84 -10.74 -1.33
N PRO A 110 -7.66 -10.11 -1.50
CA PRO A 110 -6.58 -10.17 -0.52
C PRO A 110 -6.92 -9.65 0.87
N PHE A 111 -8.00 -8.86 1.01
CA PHE A 111 -8.42 -8.27 2.29
C PHE A 111 -9.53 -9.07 2.99
N VAL A 112 -9.97 -10.19 2.40
CA VAL A 112 -10.97 -11.09 3.01
C VAL A 112 -10.37 -11.75 4.26
N GLY A 113 -11.10 -11.68 5.38
CA GLY A 113 -10.65 -12.20 6.67
C GLY A 113 -9.57 -11.36 7.37
N ILE A 114 -9.16 -10.23 6.78
CA ILE A 114 -8.13 -9.33 7.33
C ILE A 114 -8.76 -7.98 7.67
N ALA A 115 -8.48 -7.45 8.86
CA ALA A 115 -8.85 -6.08 9.19
C ALA A 115 -8.09 -5.11 8.27
N ALA A 116 -8.81 -4.20 7.62
CA ALA A 116 -8.23 -3.25 6.68
C ALA A 116 -8.62 -1.84 7.08
N ASP A 117 -7.72 -0.92 6.80
CA ASP A 117 -7.83 0.50 7.15
C ASP A 117 -7.49 1.33 5.90
N PRO A 118 -8.47 1.60 5.03
CA PRO A 118 -8.27 2.37 3.80
C PRO A 118 -7.62 3.74 4.04
N ALA A 119 -7.90 4.38 5.19
CA ALA A 119 -7.28 5.66 5.53
C ALA A 119 -5.76 5.53 5.68
N SER A 120 -5.27 4.44 6.27
CA SER A 120 -3.83 4.15 6.32
C SER A 120 -3.23 3.89 4.93
N CYS A 121 -3.95 3.27 4.00
CA CYS A 121 -3.48 3.16 2.61
C CYS A 121 -3.31 4.53 1.96
N LEU A 122 -4.27 5.44 2.17
CA LEU A 122 -4.15 6.81 1.66
C LEU A 122 -2.95 7.54 2.28
N GLN A 123 -2.71 7.40 3.60
CA GLN A 123 -1.53 7.98 4.25
C GLN A 123 -0.22 7.45 3.67
N SER A 124 -0.17 6.17 3.30
CA SER A 124 0.98 5.60 2.60
C SER A 124 1.22 6.27 1.25
N LEU A 125 0.16 6.45 0.44
CA LEU A 125 0.25 7.15 -0.85
C LEU A 125 0.67 8.61 -0.69
N THR A 126 0.08 9.34 0.28
CA THR A 126 0.47 10.72 0.59
C THR A 126 1.93 10.81 1.02
N THR A 127 2.42 9.84 1.79
CA THR A 127 3.84 9.77 2.20
C THR A 127 4.76 9.58 0.99
N LEU A 128 4.39 8.72 0.03
CA LEU A 128 5.15 8.51 -1.21
C LEU A 128 5.11 9.75 -2.10
N GLN A 129 3.96 10.41 -2.24
CA GLN A 129 3.84 11.66 -2.98
C GLN A 129 4.72 12.78 -2.39
N ALA A 130 4.95 12.77 -1.07
CA ALA A 130 5.86 13.70 -0.42
C ALA A 130 7.35 13.45 -0.72
N ILE A 131 7.72 12.33 -1.35
CA ILE A 131 9.07 12.11 -1.91
C ILE A 131 9.25 12.96 -3.17
N GLY A 132 8.23 12.98 -4.03
CA GLY A 132 8.21 13.78 -5.25
C GLY A 132 7.18 13.28 -6.26
N THR A 133 7.18 13.92 -7.43
CA THR A 133 6.39 13.49 -8.58
C THR A 133 6.78 12.08 -9.02
N THR A 134 5.91 11.39 -9.77
CA THR A 134 6.21 10.06 -10.35
C THR A 134 7.51 10.03 -11.14
N ALA A 135 7.85 11.11 -11.84
CA ALA A 135 9.10 11.24 -12.61
C ALA A 135 10.37 11.38 -11.73
N GLN A 136 10.22 11.84 -10.49
CA GLN A 136 11.33 12.02 -9.54
C GLN A 136 11.55 10.79 -8.66
N ARG A 137 10.52 9.96 -8.50
CA ARG A 137 10.56 8.72 -7.71
C ARG A 137 11.26 7.59 -8.45
N THR A 138 11.87 6.68 -7.70
CA THR A 138 12.49 5.48 -8.29
C THR A 138 11.41 4.55 -8.88
N SER A 139 11.80 3.65 -9.79
CA SER A 139 10.87 2.65 -10.33
C SER A 139 10.26 1.76 -9.23
N ASN A 140 11.02 1.49 -8.16
CA ASN A 140 10.52 0.70 -7.03
C ASN A 140 9.50 1.48 -6.19
N GLU A 141 9.73 2.78 -5.95
CA GLU A 141 8.76 3.65 -5.27
C GLU A 141 7.46 3.79 -6.08
N ASN A 142 7.55 3.92 -7.40
CA ASN A 142 6.36 3.94 -8.27
C ASN A 142 5.66 2.58 -8.27
N ALA A 143 6.39 1.46 -8.38
CA ALA A 143 5.79 0.13 -8.30
C ALA A 143 5.07 -0.09 -6.96
N PHE A 144 5.70 0.31 -5.85
CA PHE A 144 5.09 0.23 -4.53
C PHE A 144 3.85 1.12 -4.43
N ALA A 145 3.91 2.38 -4.87
CA ALA A 145 2.76 3.28 -4.89
C ALA A 145 1.59 2.73 -5.73
N ALA A 146 1.87 2.07 -6.85
CA ALA A 146 0.82 1.44 -7.64
C ALA A 146 0.12 0.30 -6.90
N VAL A 147 0.89 -0.56 -6.21
CA VAL A 147 0.35 -1.65 -5.39
C VAL A 147 -0.43 -1.11 -4.19
N VAL A 148 0.04 -0.03 -3.55
CA VAL A 148 -0.72 0.65 -2.48
C VAL A 148 -1.99 1.28 -3.04
N GLY A 149 -1.99 1.81 -4.27
CA GLY A 149 -3.19 2.30 -4.96
C GLY A 149 -4.23 1.20 -5.18
N MET A 150 -3.78 0.02 -5.62
CA MET A 150 -4.63 -1.17 -5.72
C MET A 150 -5.15 -1.61 -4.35
N SER A 151 -4.29 -1.57 -3.33
CA SER A 151 -4.62 -1.90 -1.95
C SER A 151 -5.67 -0.95 -1.37
N LEU A 152 -5.59 0.34 -1.68
CA LEU A 152 -6.59 1.33 -1.27
C LEU A 152 -7.96 1.01 -1.87
N MET A 153 -8.03 0.72 -3.18
CA MET A 153 -9.28 0.30 -3.81
C MET A 153 -9.81 -1.01 -3.20
N GLY A 154 -8.96 -2.01 -3.08
CA GLY A 154 -9.33 -3.33 -2.58
C GLY A 154 -9.83 -3.30 -1.15
N SER A 155 -9.08 -2.65 -0.25
CA SER A 155 -9.45 -2.50 1.15
C SER A 155 -10.76 -1.75 1.32
N GLU A 156 -10.95 -0.64 0.60
CA GLU A 156 -12.15 0.17 0.66
C GLU A 156 -13.39 -0.60 0.18
N VAL A 157 -13.30 -1.21 -1.01
CA VAL A 157 -14.39 -2.02 -1.55
C VAL A 157 -14.73 -3.15 -0.58
N ARG A 158 -13.72 -3.83 -0.02
CA ARG A 158 -13.95 -4.90 0.97
C ARG A 158 -14.67 -4.37 2.20
N THR A 159 -14.18 -3.28 2.80
CA THR A 159 -14.80 -2.70 4.00
C THR A 159 -16.21 -2.16 3.76
N SER A 160 -16.52 -1.77 2.53
CA SER A 160 -17.79 -1.16 2.17
C SER A 160 -18.87 -2.15 1.73
N VAL A 161 -18.49 -3.25 1.08
CA VAL A 161 -19.49 -4.16 0.48
C VAL A 161 -19.38 -5.63 0.88
N ASP A 162 -18.27 -6.06 1.48
CA ASP A 162 -18.07 -7.41 2.02
C ASP A 162 -18.03 -7.30 3.55
N ILE A 163 -19.22 -7.05 4.12
CA ILE A 163 -19.38 -6.54 5.49
C ILE A 163 -19.70 -7.64 6.50
N THR A 164 -20.13 -8.82 6.05
CA THR A 164 -20.52 -9.92 6.93
C THR A 164 -19.82 -11.22 6.51
N PRO A 165 -19.13 -11.93 7.43
CA PRO A 165 -18.89 -11.60 8.83
C PRO A 165 -17.90 -10.43 9.00
N THR A 166 -17.51 -10.10 10.23
CA THR A 166 -16.43 -9.14 10.47
C THR A 166 -15.18 -9.51 9.64
N ASN A 167 -14.64 -8.53 8.91
CA ASN A 167 -13.56 -8.66 7.92
C ASN A 167 -13.91 -9.39 6.61
N GLY A 168 -15.19 -9.67 6.37
CA GLY A 168 -15.68 -10.23 5.12
C GLY A 168 -15.39 -11.71 4.93
N ASN A 169 -16.11 -12.32 4.00
CA ASN A 169 -15.94 -13.71 3.54
C ASN A 169 -15.70 -13.80 2.03
N GLY A 170 -15.57 -12.65 1.35
CA GLY A 170 -15.42 -12.58 -0.09
C GLY A 170 -16.74 -12.57 -0.85
N THR A 171 -17.90 -12.49 -0.20
CA THR A 171 -19.19 -12.23 -0.85
C THR A 171 -19.54 -10.74 -0.77
N VAL A 172 -20.49 -10.29 -1.60
CA VAL A 172 -20.90 -8.88 -1.64
C VAL A 172 -22.30 -8.83 -1.05
N GLU A 173 -22.43 -8.25 0.13
CA GLU A 173 -23.71 -8.05 0.82
C GLU A 173 -24.10 -6.57 0.90
N GLY A 174 -23.11 -5.68 0.84
CA GLY A 174 -23.34 -4.24 0.86
C GLY A 174 -23.78 -3.70 -0.49
N ASN A 175 -24.61 -2.65 -0.44
CA ASN A 175 -25.05 -1.95 -1.63
C ASN A 175 -23.96 -0.97 -2.11
N VAL A 176 -23.29 -1.30 -3.22
CA VAL A 176 -22.30 -0.44 -3.88
C VAL A 176 -22.88 0.97 -4.13
N CYS A 177 -24.13 1.07 -4.54
CA CYS A 177 -24.78 2.35 -4.83
C CYS A 177 -25.05 3.19 -3.56
N ALA A 178 -24.99 2.59 -2.38
CA ALA A 178 -25.12 3.28 -1.10
C ALA A 178 -23.77 3.69 -0.49
N MET A 179 -22.63 3.39 -1.14
CA MET A 179 -21.32 3.88 -0.70
C MET A 179 -21.31 5.41 -0.65
N THR A 180 -20.85 5.96 0.47
CA THR A 180 -20.69 7.39 0.68
C THR A 180 -19.65 7.98 -0.28
N ASP A 181 -19.68 9.30 -0.47
CA ASP A 181 -18.72 9.98 -1.34
C ASP A 181 -17.28 9.80 -0.85
N ASN A 182 -17.03 9.78 0.47
CA ASN A 182 -15.68 9.54 1.01
C ASN A 182 -15.17 8.12 0.68
N GLN A 183 -16.05 7.13 0.70
CA GLN A 183 -15.69 5.75 0.33
C GLN A 183 -15.38 5.65 -1.16
N ILE A 184 -16.16 6.32 -2.01
CA ILE A 184 -15.88 6.38 -3.45
C ILE A 184 -14.59 7.17 -3.74
N ASP A 185 -14.29 8.21 -2.96
CA ASP A 185 -13.06 9.00 -3.10
C ASP A 185 -11.80 8.16 -2.87
N PHE A 186 -11.82 7.24 -1.89
CA PHE A 186 -10.72 6.28 -1.73
C PHE A 186 -10.53 5.40 -2.96
N VAL A 187 -11.62 4.91 -3.57
CA VAL A 187 -11.53 4.11 -4.81
C VAL A 187 -10.96 4.95 -5.96
N ILE A 188 -11.42 6.20 -6.12
CA ILE A 188 -10.92 7.13 -7.14
C ILE A 188 -9.42 7.38 -6.96
N LEU A 189 -8.98 7.71 -5.74
CA LEU A 189 -7.59 8.00 -5.43
C LEU A 189 -6.71 6.77 -5.59
N GLY A 190 -7.21 5.59 -5.21
CA GLY A 190 -6.52 4.32 -5.41
C GLY A 190 -6.33 4.00 -6.88
N LEU A 191 -7.39 4.17 -7.69
CA LEU A 191 -7.35 4.00 -9.14
C LEU A 191 -6.37 4.97 -9.80
N GLY A 192 -6.44 6.24 -9.43
CA GLY A 192 -5.56 7.26 -9.98
C GLY A 192 -4.09 7.02 -9.62
N ASN A 193 -3.79 6.65 -8.38
CA ASN A 193 -2.42 6.30 -8.00
C ASN A 193 -1.95 5.04 -8.71
N MET A 194 -2.78 4.02 -8.87
CA MET A 194 -2.43 2.83 -9.65
C MET A 194 -2.04 3.21 -11.09
N ILE A 195 -2.92 3.96 -11.79
CA ILE A 195 -2.70 4.35 -13.19
C ILE A 195 -1.45 5.23 -13.34
N GLN A 196 -1.34 6.31 -12.56
CA GLN A 196 -0.23 7.26 -12.69
C GLN A 196 1.11 6.60 -12.40
N ASN A 197 1.18 5.67 -11.44
CA ASN A 197 2.45 5.06 -11.10
C ASN A 197 2.82 3.92 -12.07
N PHE A 198 1.85 3.15 -12.57
CA PHE A 198 2.10 2.14 -13.60
C PHE A 198 2.54 2.73 -14.94
N SER A 199 2.11 3.94 -15.30
CA SER A 199 2.59 4.58 -16.55
C SER A 199 4.10 4.90 -16.54
N TYR A 200 4.76 4.85 -15.38
CA TYR A 200 6.21 5.04 -15.23
C TYR A 200 6.98 3.72 -15.11
N LEU A 201 6.30 2.58 -15.21
CA LEU A 201 6.93 1.27 -15.26
C LEU A 201 7.07 0.81 -16.72
N THR A 202 8.15 0.07 -16.99
CA THR A 202 8.39 -0.49 -18.32
C THR A 202 7.51 -1.72 -18.57
N VAL A 203 7.29 -2.06 -19.85
CA VAL A 203 6.58 -3.30 -20.25
C VAL A 203 7.20 -4.54 -19.60
N GLY A 204 8.53 -4.57 -19.46
CA GLY A 204 9.23 -5.67 -18.80
C GLY A 204 8.91 -5.83 -17.31
N GLN A 205 8.38 -4.80 -16.65
CA GLN A 205 7.98 -4.83 -15.24
C GLN A 205 6.49 -5.14 -15.05
N LEU A 206 5.63 -4.76 -16.00
CA LEU A 206 4.18 -4.94 -15.91
C LEU A 206 3.64 -6.16 -16.66
N GLY A 207 4.32 -6.57 -17.73
CA GLY A 207 3.76 -7.43 -18.76
C GLY A 207 2.86 -6.65 -19.73
N SER A 208 2.88 -7.04 -21.01
CA SER A 208 2.13 -6.35 -22.07
C SER A 208 0.60 -6.42 -21.88
N SER A 209 0.08 -7.54 -21.37
CA SER A 209 -1.36 -7.74 -21.11
C SER A 209 -1.89 -6.81 -20.02
N SER A 210 -1.13 -6.59 -18.95
CA SER A 210 -1.50 -5.69 -17.86
C SER A 210 -1.63 -4.26 -18.36
N GLN A 211 -0.71 -3.81 -19.22
CA GLN A 211 -0.75 -2.45 -19.78
C GLN A 211 -1.95 -2.22 -20.69
N VAL A 212 -2.32 -3.21 -21.51
CA VAL A 212 -3.55 -3.16 -22.32
C VAL A 212 -4.77 -3.05 -21.41
N SER A 213 -4.86 -3.89 -20.37
CA SER A 213 -5.99 -3.88 -19.43
C SER A 213 -6.15 -2.55 -18.69
N ILE A 214 -5.04 -1.92 -18.30
CA ILE A 214 -5.05 -0.58 -17.68
C ILE A 214 -5.54 0.48 -18.67
N ASN A 215 -5.08 0.44 -19.92
CA ASN A 215 -5.53 1.37 -20.96
C ASN A 215 -7.01 1.20 -21.29
N ASP A 216 -7.51 -0.04 -21.32
CA ASP A 216 -8.93 -0.34 -21.51
C ASP A 216 -9.77 0.22 -20.36
N LEU A 217 -9.30 0.08 -19.12
CA LEU A 217 -9.94 0.68 -17.94
C LEU A 217 -9.97 2.22 -18.00
N ILE A 218 -8.88 2.85 -18.42
CA ILE A 218 -8.83 4.31 -18.62
C ILE A 218 -9.83 4.73 -19.71
N THR A 219 -9.89 3.97 -20.80
CA THR A 219 -10.77 4.27 -21.94
C THR A 219 -12.23 4.14 -21.54
N ILE A 220 -12.64 3.05 -20.88
CA ILE A 220 -14.03 2.88 -20.46
C ILE A 220 -14.42 3.96 -19.45
N CYS A 221 -13.52 4.28 -18.50
CA CYS A 221 -13.82 5.25 -17.47
C CYS A 221 -13.96 6.68 -18.01
N THR A 222 -13.10 7.08 -18.96
CA THR A 222 -13.22 8.39 -19.64
C THR A 222 -14.33 8.45 -20.69
N SER A 223 -14.87 7.30 -21.12
CA SER A 223 -16.04 7.25 -22.00
C SER A 223 -17.37 7.54 -21.28
N ILE A 224 -17.39 7.55 -19.94
CA ILE A 224 -18.58 7.86 -19.15
C ILE A 224 -18.86 9.37 -19.22
N PRO A 225 -20.09 9.80 -19.55
CA PRO A 225 -20.42 11.21 -19.66
C PRO A 225 -20.06 12.03 -18.41
N GLY A 226 -19.35 13.15 -18.61
CA GLY A 226 -18.94 14.05 -17.54
C GLY A 226 -17.61 13.69 -16.86
N VAL A 227 -16.96 12.58 -17.25
CA VAL A 227 -15.64 12.19 -16.75
C VAL A 227 -14.56 12.64 -17.72
N THR A 228 -13.62 13.47 -17.25
CA THR A 228 -12.48 13.96 -18.05
C THR A 228 -11.20 13.17 -17.80
N SER A 229 -11.04 12.59 -16.61
CA SER A 229 -9.88 11.78 -16.23
C SER A 229 -10.26 10.81 -15.12
N CYS A 230 -9.68 9.61 -15.18
CA CYS A 230 -9.76 8.60 -14.11
C CYS A 230 -8.42 8.39 -13.40
N SER A 231 -7.45 9.25 -13.73
CA SER A 231 -6.10 9.24 -13.19
C SER A 231 -5.97 10.35 -12.12
N ILE A 232 -6.92 10.42 -11.19
CA ILE A 232 -6.99 11.48 -10.17
C ILE A 232 -6.27 11.03 -8.89
N THR A 233 -5.23 11.78 -8.51
CA THR A 233 -4.45 11.52 -7.29
C THR A 233 -4.55 12.63 -6.25
N ASP A 234 -5.16 13.76 -6.62
CA ASP A 234 -5.47 14.90 -5.75
C ASP A 234 -6.96 14.84 -5.33
N PRO A 235 -7.27 14.74 -4.03
CA PRO A 235 -8.65 14.73 -3.54
C PRO A 235 -9.47 15.95 -3.98
N THR A 236 -8.84 17.11 -4.16
CA THR A 236 -9.53 18.34 -4.56
C THR A 236 -9.95 18.36 -6.02
N ALA A 237 -9.38 17.48 -6.84
CA ALA A 237 -9.73 17.32 -8.25
C ALA A 237 -10.89 16.33 -8.48
N ILE A 238 -11.41 15.71 -7.41
CA ILE A 238 -12.53 14.77 -7.52
C ILE A 238 -13.85 15.53 -7.75
N THR A 239 -14.57 15.15 -8.79
CA THR A 239 -15.84 15.77 -9.18
C THR A 239 -17.03 14.85 -8.91
N ALA A 240 -18.23 15.42 -8.76
CA ALA A 240 -19.45 14.64 -8.59
C ALA A 240 -19.73 13.66 -9.76
N PRO A 241 -19.56 14.05 -11.05
CA PRO A 241 -19.67 13.11 -12.15
C PRO A 241 -18.70 11.92 -12.05
N LEU A 242 -17.46 12.16 -11.61
CA LEU A 242 -16.50 11.07 -11.41
C LEU A 242 -16.92 10.12 -10.29
N ARG A 243 -17.47 10.63 -9.18
CA ARG A 243 -18.02 9.78 -8.12
C ARG A 243 -19.16 8.90 -8.61
N VAL A 244 -20.10 9.48 -9.36
CA VAL A 244 -21.21 8.73 -9.98
C VAL A 244 -20.68 7.67 -10.93
N ALA A 245 -19.72 8.03 -11.80
CA ALA A 245 -19.12 7.11 -12.76
C ALA A 245 -18.41 5.92 -12.10
N ILE A 246 -17.61 6.16 -11.06
CA ILE A 246 -16.92 5.07 -10.35
C ILE A 246 -17.90 4.21 -9.55
N ARG A 247 -18.90 4.81 -8.90
CA ARG A 247 -19.96 4.05 -8.20
C ARG A 247 -20.73 3.13 -9.16
N ASN A 248 -21.08 3.66 -10.33
CA ASN A 248 -21.69 2.91 -11.42
C ASN A 248 -20.79 1.76 -11.90
N LEU A 249 -19.51 2.04 -12.17
CA LEU A 249 -18.54 1.05 -12.62
C LEU A 249 -18.36 -0.08 -11.60
N LEU A 250 -18.29 0.26 -10.31
CA LEU A 250 -18.24 -0.70 -9.21
C LEU A 250 -19.49 -1.58 -9.12
N ASN A 251 -20.66 -1.11 -9.57
CA ASN A 251 -21.89 -1.89 -9.53
C ASN A 251 -22.04 -2.87 -10.72
N THR A 252 -21.05 -2.94 -11.61
CA THR A 252 -21.08 -3.81 -12.79
C THR A 252 -20.46 -5.20 -12.54
N VAL A 253 -20.88 -6.20 -13.31
CA VAL A 253 -20.27 -7.55 -13.30
C VAL A 253 -19.02 -7.66 -14.16
N GLU A 254 -18.77 -6.72 -15.07
CA GLU A 254 -17.62 -6.78 -15.97
C GLU A 254 -16.36 -6.21 -15.31
N TYR A 255 -16.53 -5.11 -14.57
CA TYR A 255 -15.42 -4.36 -13.98
C TYR A 255 -15.48 -4.39 -12.44
N GLY A 256 -16.69 -4.25 -11.90
CA GLY A 256 -17.00 -4.03 -10.49
C GLY A 256 -17.30 -5.28 -9.68
N VAL A 257 -17.94 -5.09 -8.54
CA VAL A 257 -18.33 -6.16 -7.62
C VAL A 257 -19.86 -6.32 -7.53
N GLY A 258 -20.60 -5.45 -8.22
CA GLY A 258 -22.06 -5.47 -8.23
C GLY A 258 -22.66 -6.44 -9.27
N PRO A 259 -23.99 -6.52 -9.32
CA PRO A 259 -24.71 -7.51 -10.11
C PRO A 259 -25.12 -7.03 -11.51
N ILE A 260 -24.86 -5.77 -11.88
CA ILE A 260 -25.40 -5.19 -13.12
C ILE A 260 -24.57 -5.59 -14.33
N VAL A 261 -25.21 -6.22 -15.31
CA VAL A 261 -24.60 -6.57 -16.59
C VAL A 261 -24.74 -5.42 -17.56
N THR A 262 -23.62 -4.97 -18.12
CA THR A 262 -23.55 -3.84 -19.07
C THR A 262 -23.00 -4.25 -20.44
N ASN A 263 -22.50 -5.48 -20.58
CA ASN A 263 -21.81 -5.96 -21.77
C ASN A 263 -20.70 -5.01 -22.25
N GLY A 264 -20.06 -4.27 -21.32
CA GLY A 264 -19.05 -3.26 -21.61
C GLY A 264 -19.56 -1.99 -22.28
N GLN A 265 -20.87 -1.73 -22.29
CA GLN A 265 -21.47 -0.56 -22.93
C GLN A 265 -21.48 0.64 -21.98
N ALA A 266 -20.71 1.69 -22.30
CA ALA A 266 -20.59 2.90 -21.46
C ALA A 266 -21.94 3.55 -21.08
N ALA A 267 -22.91 3.55 -22.01
CA ALA A 267 -24.24 4.09 -21.77
C ALA A 267 -25.02 3.29 -20.69
N GLN A 268 -24.80 1.96 -20.62
CA GLN A 268 -25.43 1.11 -19.61
C GLN A 268 -24.72 1.23 -18.25
N ILE A 269 -23.39 1.40 -18.28
CA ILE A 269 -22.61 1.71 -17.07
C ILE A 269 -23.14 3.00 -16.43
N ALA A 270 -23.40 4.06 -17.21
CA ALA A 270 -23.88 5.34 -16.69
C ALA A 270 -25.20 5.27 -15.89
N THR A 271 -25.96 4.17 -16.01
CA THR A 271 -27.23 3.93 -15.31
C THR A 271 -27.16 2.78 -14.30
N ALA A 272 -25.97 2.26 -13.99
CA ALA A 272 -25.81 1.06 -13.16
C ALA A 272 -26.23 1.26 -11.70
N CYS A 273 -26.17 2.47 -11.18
CA CYS A 273 -26.78 2.86 -9.90
C CYS A 273 -27.96 3.81 -10.16
N PRO A 274 -29.20 3.32 -10.07
CA PRO A 274 -30.40 4.15 -10.22
C PRO A 274 -30.64 5.08 -9.02
#